data_AF-A0A2M8PK56-F1
#
_entry.id   AF-A0A2M8PK56-F1
#
_cell.length_a   1.000
_cell.length_b   1.000
_cell.length_c   1.000
_cell.angle_alpha   90.00
_cell.angle_beta   90.00
_cell.angle_gamma   90.00
#
_symmetry.space_group_name_H-M   'P 1'
#
loop_
_entity.id
_entity.type
_entity.pdbx_description
1 polymer ?
#
loop_
_entity_poly.entity_id
_entity_poly.type
_entity_poly.pdbx_seq_one_letter_code
_entity_poly.pdbx_strand_id
1 'polypeptide(L)'
;TSTGKIGGFDFGIQTFLTNDEGLSIESSRFFRQLGRKIAKLNRSLSRKQQGSNNYHKAKRALARAHQRIADKRKDYFFKLAHQLCDEYNVLCFEDLNIKAMQIMWGRIVADYAFTTFLEIVQYVALQRSKQVVLID
;
A
#
# COMPACT_ATOMS: atom_id res chain seq x y z
N THR A 1 -27.64 -9.00 17.79
CA THR A 1 -26.81 -7.92 18.37
C THR A 1 -25.36 -8.33 18.16
N SER A 2 -24.72 -7.87 17.08
CA SER A 2 -23.28 -8.15 16.89
C SER A 2 -22.54 -7.32 17.94
N THR A 3 -22.01 -8.00 18.95
CA THR A 3 -20.96 -7.48 19.83
C THR A 3 -19.87 -6.91 18.94
N GLY A 4 -19.64 -5.60 19.01
CA GLY A 4 -18.75 -4.90 18.08
C GLY A 4 -17.34 -5.47 18.17
N LYS A 5 -16.92 -6.22 17.14
CA LYS A 5 -15.59 -6.83 17.11
C LYS A 5 -14.55 -5.71 17.02
N ILE A 6 -13.61 -5.70 17.96
CA ILE A 6 -12.46 -4.81 17.98
C ILE A 6 -11.28 -5.63 17.47
N GLY A 7 -10.48 -5.08 16.56
CA GLY A 7 -9.28 -5.75 16.03
C GLY A 7 -8.07 -4.84 16.14
N GLY A 8 -6.98 -5.39 16.65
CA GLY A 8 -5.65 -4.78 16.62
C GLY A 8 -4.90 -5.18 15.35
N PHE A 9 -4.14 -4.25 14.76
CA PHE A 9 -3.44 -4.46 13.50
C PHE A 9 -2.05 -3.83 13.48
N ASP A 10 -1.06 -4.66 13.15
CA ASP A 10 0.34 -4.25 13.04
C ASP A 10 0.79 -4.26 11.59
N PHE A 11 1.49 -3.21 11.17
CA PHE A 11 2.11 -3.16 9.85
C PHE A 11 3.46 -3.87 9.85
N GLY A 12 3.71 -4.66 8.79
CA GLY A 12 4.99 -5.34 8.62
C GLY A 12 5.58 -5.20 7.23
N ILE A 13 6.89 -5.43 7.14
CA ILE A 13 7.62 -5.46 5.87
C ILE A 13 7.40 -6.80 5.15
N GLN A 14 7.41 -7.92 5.86
CA GLN A 14 7.18 -9.23 5.20
C GLN A 14 5.69 -9.50 5.01
N THR A 15 4.92 -9.33 6.10
CA THR A 15 3.47 -9.40 6.14
C THR A 15 2.92 -7.97 6.15
N PHE A 16 2.02 -7.62 5.25
CA PHE A 16 1.51 -6.24 5.15
C PHE A 16 0.75 -5.82 6.41
N LEU A 17 -0.12 -6.70 6.91
CA LEU A 17 -0.92 -6.47 8.11
C LEU A 17 -1.00 -7.78 8.91
N THR A 18 -0.79 -7.73 10.21
CA THR A 18 -1.07 -8.86 11.11
C THR A 18 -2.14 -8.43 12.09
N ASN A 19 -3.19 -9.23 12.26
CA ASN A 19 -4.19 -8.95 13.29
C ASN A 19 -3.80 -9.56 14.66
N ASP A 20 -4.49 -9.13 15.71
CA ASP A 20 -4.36 -9.61 17.09
C ASP A 20 -4.68 -11.12 17.28
N GLU A 21 -5.35 -11.74 16.30
CA GLU A 21 -5.61 -13.19 16.25
C GLU A 21 -4.46 -13.97 15.58
N GLY A 22 -3.40 -13.29 15.12
CA GLY A 22 -2.24 -13.88 14.45
C GLY A 22 -2.42 -14.13 12.94
N LEU A 23 -3.53 -13.68 12.35
CA LEU A 23 -3.76 -13.75 10.91
C LEU A 23 -2.90 -12.73 10.19
N SER A 24 -2.05 -13.23 9.30
CA SER A 24 -1.12 -12.47 8.48
C SER A 24 -1.69 -12.22 7.08
N ILE A 25 -1.89 -10.96 6.72
CA ILE A 25 -2.23 -10.53 5.36
C ILE A 25 -0.93 -10.25 4.62
N GLU A 26 -0.56 -11.14 3.69
CA GLU A 26 0.66 -10.97 2.90
C GLU A 26 0.58 -9.73 1.99
N SER A 27 1.72 -9.03 1.84
CA SER A 27 1.86 -8.05 0.76
C SER A 27 1.72 -8.77 -0.58
N SER A 28 0.83 -8.29 -1.46
CA SER A 28 0.53 -9.04 -2.68
C SER A 28 1.81 -9.29 -3.51
N ARG A 29 2.08 -10.56 -3.84
CA ARG A 29 3.24 -10.99 -4.67
C ARG A 29 3.32 -10.24 -6.00
N PHE A 30 2.21 -9.64 -6.42
CA PHE A 30 2.09 -8.78 -7.59
C PHE A 30 3.02 -7.55 -7.55
N PHE A 31 3.28 -6.94 -6.39
CA PHE A 31 4.19 -5.80 -6.27
C PHE A 31 5.63 -6.14 -6.69
N ARG A 32 6.09 -7.37 -6.38
CA ARG A 32 7.43 -7.84 -6.77
C ARG A 32 7.59 -7.98 -8.28
N GLN A 33 6.58 -8.51 -8.97
CA GLN A 33 6.60 -8.66 -10.43
C GLN A 33 6.58 -7.31 -11.15
N LEU A 34 5.81 -6.36 -10.61
CA LEU A 34 5.77 -4.99 -11.10
C LEU A 34 7.11 -4.27 -10.98
N GLY A 35 7.83 -4.47 -9.87
CA GLY A 35 9.17 -3.91 -9.67
C GLY A 35 10.15 -4.31 -10.78
N ARG A 36 10.11 -5.56 -11.25
CA ARG A 36 10.95 -6.02 -12.38
C ARG A 36 10.64 -5.27 -13.67
N LYS A 37 9.35 -5.01 -13.95
CA LYS A 37 8.91 -4.26 -15.13
C LYS A 37 9.39 -2.82 -15.07
N ILE A 38 9.29 -2.16 -13.92
CA ILE A 38 9.80 -0.80 -13.69
C ILE A 38 11.31 -0.75 -13.89
N ALA A 39 12.06 -1.71 -13.34
CA ALA A 39 13.51 -1.78 -13.54
C ALA A 39 13.90 -1.89 -15.02
N LYS A 40 13.17 -2.72 -15.79
CA LYS A 40 13.39 -2.85 -17.24
C LYS A 40 13.09 -1.55 -17.99
N LEU A 41 12.01 -0.86 -17.64
CA LEU A 41 11.62 0.42 -18.27
C LEU A 41 12.60 1.54 -17.91
N ASN A 42 13.07 1.61 -16.67
CA ASN A 42 14.12 2.54 -16.23
C ASN A 42 15.42 2.33 -17.03
N ARG A 43 15.87 1.07 -17.15
CA ARG A 43 17.06 0.73 -17.95
C ARG A 43 16.87 1.10 -19.43
N SER A 44 15.66 0.90 -19.96
CA SER A 44 15.33 1.29 -21.34
C SER A 44 15.42 2.81 -21.53
N LEU A 45 14.84 3.59 -20.62
CA LEU A 45 14.86 5.05 -20.64
C LEU A 45 16.27 5.63 -20.54
N SER A 46 17.07 5.12 -19.60
CA SER A 46 18.47 5.54 -19.39
C SER A 46 19.35 5.38 -20.63
N ARG A 47 19.05 4.42 -21.50
CA ARG A 47 19.78 4.18 -22.75
C ARG A 47 19.32 5.05 -23.92
N LYS A 48 18.27 5.89 -23.76
CA LYS A 48 17.78 6.77 -24.82
C LYS A 48 18.42 8.14 -24.70
N GLN A 49 18.78 8.73 -25.84
CA GLN A 49 19.25 10.11 -25.89
C GLN A 49 18.15 11.05 -25.36
N GLN A 50 18.47 11.80 -24.32
CA GLN A 50 17.55 12.75 -23.70
C GLN A 50 17.03 13.76 -24.75
N GLY A 51 15.74 14.08 -24.69
CA GLY A 51 15.07 14.98 -25.64
C GLY A 51 14.67 14.33 -26.97
N SER A 52 15.16 13.14 -27.30
CA SER A 52 14.72 12.43 -28.52
C SER A 52 13.26 11.95 -28.42
N ASN A 53 12.59 11.77 -29.55
CA ASN A 53 11.24 11.19 -29.62
C ASN A 53 11.17 9.82 -28.93
N ASN A 54 12.23 9.02 -29.06
CA ASN A 54 12.35 7.71 -28.41
C ASN A 54 12.48 7.83 -26.88
N TYR A 55 13.20 8.84 -26.38
CA TYR A 55 13.26 9.13 -24.94
C TYR A 55 11.89 9.51 -24.40
N HIS A 56 11.16 10.42 -25.07
CA HIS A 56 9.81 10.81 -24.64
C HIS A 56 8.84 9.63 -24.65
N LYS A 57 8.92 8.74 -25.64
CA LYS A 57 8.12 7.50 -25.69
C LYS A 57 8.44 6.57 -24.52
N ALA A 58 9.72 6.36 -24.21
CA ALA A 58 10.15 5.55 -23.08
C ALA A 58 9.72 6.16 -21.73
N LYS A 59 9.83 7.48 -21.57
CA LYS A 59 9.40 8.21 -20.36
C LYS A 59 7.90 8.05 -20.12
N ARG A 60 7.07 8.19 -21.16
CA ARG A 60 5.62 7.94 -21.07
C ARG A 60 5.30 6.49 -20.71
N ALA A 61 6.02 5.52 -21.26
CA ALA A 61 5.82 4.11 -20.94
C ALA A 61 6.14 3.80 -19.47
N LEU A 62 7.23 4.38 -18.95
CA LEU A 62 7.59 4.28 -17.53
C LEU A 62 6.52 4.92 -16.64
N ALA A 63 6.06 6.13 -16.95
CA ALA A 63 5.01 6.82 -16.20
C ALA A 63 3.70 6.01 -16.15
N ARG A 64 3.26 5.47 -17.30
CA ARG A 64 2.07 4.59 -17.37
C ARG A 64 2.24 3.31 -16.54
N ALA A 65 3.46 2.79 -16.46
CA ALA A 65 3.71 1.63 -15.62
C ALA A 65 3.61 1.97 -14.12
N HIS A 66 4.17 3.10 -13.68
CA HIS A 66 3.99 3.59 -12.31
C HIS A 66 2.53 3.84 -11.97
N GLN A 67 1.77 4.49 -12.86
CA GLN A 67 0.34 4.73 -12.66
C GLN A 67 -0.44 3.42 -12.46
N ARG A 68 -0.24 2.44 -13.33
CA ARG A 68 -0.89 1.11 -13.22
C ARG A 68 -0.55 0.39 -11.90
N ILE A 69 0.64 0.60 -11.36
CA ILE A 69 1.04 0.03 -10.06
C ILE A 69 0.27 0.72 -8.95
N ALA A 70 0.23 2.05 -8.96
CA ALA A 70 -0.51 2.84 -7.99
C ALA A 70 -2.01 2.49 -8.01
N ASP A 71 -2.62 2.38 -9.19
CA ASP A 71 -4.04 2.04 -9.34
C ASP A 71 -4.36 0.66 -8.76
N LYS A 72 -3.53 -0.35 -9.07
CA LYS A 72 -3.71 -1.71 -8.54
C LYS A 72 -3.46 -1.79 -7.03
N ARG A 73 -2.51 -1.00 -6.52
CA ARG A 73 -2.27 -0.87 -5.08
C ARG A 73 -3.50 -0.29 -4.38
N LYS A 74 -4.04 0.79 -4.93
CA LYS A 74 -5.24 1.46 -4.44
C LYS A 74 -6.44 0.52 -4.43
N ASP A 75 -6.68 -0.20 -5.53
CA ASP A 75 -7.75 -1.22 -5.63
C ASP A 75 -7.61 -2.31 -4.55
N TYR A 76 -6.41 -2.85 -4.36
CA TYR A 76 -6.14 -3.82 -3.31
C TYR A 76 -6.45 -3.26 -1.91
N PHE A 77 -6.02 -2.03 -1.62
CA PHE A 77 -6.28 -1.37 -0.34
C PHE A 77 -7.75 -1.09 -0.08
N PHE A 78 -8.52 -0.68 -1.08
CA PHE A 78 -9.97 -0.53 -0.92
C PHE A 78 -10.64 -1.87 -0.59
N LYS A 79 -10.29 -2.94 -1.33
CA LYS A 79 -10.84 -4.28 -1.08
C LYS A 79 -10.52 -4.76 0.34
N LEU A 80 -9.27 -4.59 0.77
CA LEU A 80 -8.85 -4.95 2.11
C LEU A 80 -9.57 -4.12 3.18
N ALA A 81 -9.68 -2.80 3.00
CA ALA A 81 -10.39 -1.93 3.92
C ALA A 81 -11.88 -2.31 4.06
N HIS A 82 -12.53 -2.65 2.94
CA HIS A 82 -13.91 -3.15 2.97
C HIS A 82 -14.02 -4.46 3.73
N GLN A 83 -13.14 -5.43 3.47
CA GLN A 83 -13.10 -6.70 4.18
C GLN A 83 -12.94 -6.50 5.70
N LEU A 84 -11.99 -5.67 6.12
CA LEU A 84 -11.81 -5.38 7.54
C LEU A 84 -13.04 -4.70 8.15
N CYS A 85 -13.70 -3.78 7.42
CA CYS A 85 -14.92 -3.14 7.91
C CYS A 85 -16.16 -4.05 7.89
N ASP A 86 -16.13 -5.16 7.14
CA ASP A 86 -17.15 -6.21 7.22
C ASP A 86 -17.04 -6.98 8.54
N GLU A 87 -15.81 -7.25 8.97
CA GLU A 87 -15.52 -8.08 10.15
C GLU A 87 -15.45 -7.30 11.47
N TYR A 88 -14.95 -6.06 11.43
CA TYR A 88 -14.64 -5.26 12.62
C TYR A 88 -15.50 -3.99 12.71
N ASN A 89 -15.79 -3.58 13.95
CA ASN A 89 -16.46 -2.32 14.29
C ASN A 89 -15.47 -1.24 14.68
N VAL A 90 -14.38 -1.64 15.34
CA VAL A 90 -13.28 -0.76 15.74
C VAL A 90 -11.99 -1.39 15.25
N LEU A 91 -11.21 -0.63 14.49
CA LEU A 91 -9.92 -1.04 13.95
C LEU A 91 -8.83 -0.21 14.62
N CYS A 92 -7.96 -0.87 15.37
CA CYS A 92 -6.84 -0.25 16.05
C CYS A 92 -5.57 -0.52 15.26
N PHE A 93 -4.86 0.51 14.82
CA PHE A 93 -3.57 0.37 14.15
C PHE A 93 -2.48 0.99 15.02
N GLU A 94 -1.35 0.30 15.19
CA GLU A 94 -0.18 0.92 15.81
C GLU A 94 0.33 2.07 14.93
N ASP A 95 0.64 3.23 15.55
CA ASP A 95 1.35 4.32 14.91
C ASP A 95 2.82 3.91 14.75
N LEU A 96 3.07 3.00 13.81
CA LEU A 96 4.44 2.84 13.30
C LEU A 96 4.85 4.25 12.88
N ASN A 97 5.97 4.74 13.43
CA ASN A 97 6.55 5.99 12.99
C ASN A 97 7.02 5.82 11.54
N ILE A 98 6.07 5.94 10.60
CA ILE A 98 6.26 5.66 9.18
C ILE A 98 7.35 6.59 8.65
N LYS A 99 7.50 7.79 9.23
CA LYS A 99 8.60 8.72 8.92
C LYS A 99 9.96 8.15 9.33
N ALA A 100 10.11 7.64 10.54
CA ALA A 100 11.35 6.99 10.99
C ALA A 100 11.68 5.76 10.12
N MET A 101 10.67 4.97 9.77
CA MET A 101 10.86 3.82 8.89
C MET A 101 11.24 4.22 7.45
N GLN A 102 10.66 5.29 6.91
CA GLN A 102 11.05 5.83 5.60
C GLN A 102 12.50 6.29 5.60
N ILE A 103 13.01 6.83 6.71
CA ILE A 103 14.42 7.22 6.82
C ILE A 103 15.32 5.98 6.86
N MET A 104 14.98 4.97 7.67
CA MET A 104 15.81 3.77 7.85
C MET A 104 15.74 2.77 6.68
N TRP A 105 14.58 2.67 6.03
CA TRP A 105 14.28 1.61 5.06
C TRP A 105 13.82 2.16 3.70
N GLY A 106 13.75 3.48 3.53
CA GLY A 106 13.63 4.23 2.27
C GLY A 106 12.76 3.59 1.21
N ARG A 107 13.41 2.87 0.30
CA ARG A 107 12.79 2.24 -0.86
C ARG A 107 11.85 1.10 -0.51
N ILE A 108 12.12 0.37 0.58
CA ILE A 108 11.29 -0.71 1.07
C ILE A 108 9.99 -0.11 1.60
N VAL A 109 10.05 0.87 2.51
CA VAL A 109 8.85 1.48 3.14
C VAL A 109 8.01 2.32 2.18
N ALA A 110 8.63 3.02 1.23
CA ALA A 110 7.89 3.71 0.16
C ALA A 110 7.06 2.75 -0.71
N ASP A 111 7.45 1.48 -0.80
CA ASP A 111 6.70 0.46 -1.54
C ASP A 111 5.51 -0.11 -0.76
N TYR A 112 5.50 -0.06 0.58
CA TYR A 112 4.39 -0.60 1.39
C TYR A 112 3.19 0.32 1.48
N ALA A 113 3.35 1.63 1.24
CA ALA A 113 2.25 2.58 1.14
C ALA A 113 1.27 2.53 2.33
N PHE A 114 1.81 2.32 3.54
CA PHE A 114 1.04 2.26 4.79
C PHE A 114 0.19 3.52 4.99
N THR A 115 0.74 4.69 4.71
CA THR A 115 -0.01 5.96 4.77
C THR A 115 -1.22 5.94 3.85
N THR A 116 -1.05 5.51 2.60
CA THR A 116 -2.16 5.40 1.64
C THR A 116 -3.21 4.39 2.09
N PHE A 117 -2.81 3.27 2.68
CA PHE A 117 -3.79 2.32 3.23
C PHE A 117 -4.52 2.90 4.44
N LEU A 118 -3.83 3.56 5.36
CA LEU A 118 -4.42 4.24 6.52
C LEU A 118 -5.47 5.29 6.09
N GLU A 119 -5.14 6.12 5.09
CA GLU A 119 -6.10 7.07 4.49
C GLU A 119 -7.33 6.36 3.93
N ILE A 120 -7.13 5.25 3.20
CA ILE A 120 -8.23 4.49 2.59
C ILE A 120 -9.10 3.82 3.65
N VAL A 121 -8.52 3.18 4.66
CA VAL A 121 -9.29 2.48 5.69
C VAL A 121 -10.05 3.46 6.56
N GLN A 122 -9.47 4.62 6.90
CA GLN A 122 -10.19 5.69 7.60
C GLN A 122 -11.38 6.19 6.77
N TYR A 123 -11.17 6.41 5.47
CA TYR A 123 -12.24 6.81 4.56
C TYR A 123 -13.37 5.77 4.50
N VAL A 124 -13.04 4.49 4.27
CA VAL A 124 -14.04 3.41 4.19
C VAL A 124 -14.77 3.23 5.52
N ALA A 125 -14.04 3.27 6.64
CA ALA A 125 -14.62 3.16 7.98
C ALA A 125 -15.63 4.28 8.24
N LEU A 126 -15.27 5.53 7.92
CA LEU A 126 -16.18 6.68 8.05
C LEU A 126 -17.47 6.48 7.24
N GLN A 127 -17.37 6.05 5.98
CA GLN A 127 -18.54 5.77 5.14
C GLN A 127 -19.43 4.66 5.70
N ARG A 128 -18.87 3.75 6.50
CA ARG A 128 -19.56 2.58 7.06
C ARG A 128 -19.91 2.72 8.54
N SER A 129 -19.76 3.92 9.12
CA SER A 129 -19.98 4.17 10.55
C SER A 129 -19.15 3.24 11.46
N LYS A 130 -17.91 2.98 11.05
CA LYS A 130 -16.90 2.20 11.79
C LYS A 130 -15.87 3.15 12.38
N GLN A 131 -15.16 2.71 13.42
CA GLN A 131 -14.15 3.52 14.09
C GLN A 131 -12.75 3.02 13.74
N VAL A 132 -11.83 3.95 13.46
CA VAL A 132 -10.39 3.68 13.34
C VAL A 132 -9.69 4.43 14.49
N VAL A 133 -8.82 3.74 15.20
CA VAL A 133 -8.00 4.27 16.30
C VAL A 133 -6.54 4.06 15.95
N LEU A 134 -5.72 5.09 16.11
CA LEU A 134 -4.26 4.97 16.04
C LEU A 134 -3.74 4.90 17.49
N ILE A 135 -2.85 3.94 17.77
CA ILE A 135 -2.30 3.68 19.10
C ILE A 135 -0.81 4.01 19.09
N ASP A 136 -0.38 4.85 20.04
CA ASP A 136 1.02 5.29 20.25
C ASP A 136 1.87 4.24 20.99
#